data_AF-A0A1Y2EIP4-F1
#
_entry.id   AF-A0A1Y2EIP4-F1
#
_cell.length_a   1.000
_cell.length_b   1.000
_cell.length_c   1.000
_cell.angle_alpha   90.00
_cell.angle_beta   90.00
_cell.angle_gamma   90.00
#
_symmetry.space_group_name_H-M   'P 1'
#
loop_
_entity.id
_entity.type
_entity.pdbx_description
1 polymer ?
#
loop_
_entity_poly.entity_id
_entity_poly.type
_entity_poly.pdbx_seq_one_letter_code
_entity_poly.pdbx_strand_id
1 'polypeptide(L)'
;MKFIKVNYSEPVDNFFFGNNYKYEDEDLRYFEDLTLLDQTWNNDEIDMMDNKENISCNQNTPTYHNERLIKEDIPSPDPEDFSLNSLNQRENSEQLVNRFLDSDYPELSPKMQELMKMHDFMKIFIHKITRVPDAVLYNEEEINQGFSIDESVFRKRECIDQVLMKRSYNAFKVLTSYSILNTVTENAKFIGKELLKIFHPKSEGNFNHFKPLWNHLIKITHGEIALLLTSDDEYKEPPIYQMLRYIHEPAITSSLISTIFLFDAEPDLQVELFTKLQEMEFIETLLTMLDMKDFPVIVQATSEFLIQMIEEGSKTKNSSILFAPIQLDPSCLSVIIKHISENKSPVHQQACIQLLLAFLEKYIYYNCDATTSDNVSINTMTSSSSSTLELLKSSLMDYLKYSIDDLCMGLTDAKSIDHVEEDEEDKFYDDYQDFFEEDDDDEEDEEGENDEEEDEDPNKMIVNNHTPIHNHECIHSNTHKHINSSYRRSGCDIYNTNKKLNYKKLKCRLTVNKIGLLKIIIITLQEFKREEYDLLENIPWSLLVNWFFQNPSNNIYHNFLNLL
;
A
#
# COMPACT_ATOMS: atom_id res chain seq x y z
N MET A 1 -27.87 43.78 12.64
CA MET A 1 -27.02 42.60 12.35
C MET A 1 -26.36 42.81 11.00
N LYS A 2 -25.03 42.89 10.95
CA LYS A 2 -24.25 43.03 9.70
C LYS A 2 -23.99 41.64 9.14
N PHE A 3 -24.32 41.42 7.87
CA PHE A 3 -23.91 40.23 7.13
C PHE A 3 -22.46 40.41 6.68
N ILE A 4 -21.59 39.48 7.06
CA ILE A 4 -20.23 39.36 6.55
C ILE A 4 -20.29 38.30 5.44
N LYS A 5 -19.92 38.73 4.23
CA LYS A 5 -19.77 37.86 3.05
C LYS A 5 -18.33 37.36 3.07
N VAL A 6 -18.12 36.08 3.35
CA VAL A 6 -16.80 35.44 3.30
C VAL A 6 -16.62 34.85 1.90
N ASN A 7 -15.61 35.32 1.16
CA ASN A 7 -15.14 34.71 -0.08
C ASN A 7 -14.15 33.61 0.30
N TYR A 8 -14.35 32.40 -0.21
CA TYR A 8 -13.35 31.33 -0.14
C TYR A 8 -12.55 31.32 -1.45
N SER A 9 -11.27 31.66 -1.35
CA SER A 9 -10.27 31.41 -2.37
C SER A 9 -8.95 31.15 -1.66
N GLU A 10 -8.74 29.91 -1.21
CA GLU A 10 -7.44 29.30 -0.90
C GLU A 10 -7.64 27.80 -0.53
N PRO A 11 -6.67 26.91 -0.83
CA PRO A 11 -6.83 25.46 -0.79
C PRO A 11 -6.75 24.90 0.63
N VAL A 12 -7.56 23.89 0.89
CA VAL A 12 -7.70 23.19 2.18
C VAL A 12 -6.62 22.11 2.25
N ASP A 13 -5.53 22.41 2.93
CA ASP A 13 -4.67 21.41 3.56
C ASP A 13 -4.61 21.71 5.07
N ASN A 14 -4.64 20.65 5.87
CA ASN A 14 -4.70 20.59 7.34
C ASN A 14 -6.10 20.52 7.95
N PHE A 15 -6.70 19.33 7.98
CA PHE A 15 -7.54 18.88 9.10
C PHE A 15 -7.59 17.34 9.11
N PHE A 16 -6.98 16.69 10.11
CA PHE A 16 -7.56 15.59 10.93
C PHE A 16 -6.49 15.01 11.88
N PHE A 17 -6.56 15.37 13.17
CA PHE A 17 -6.45 14.41 14.28
C PHE A 17 -7.29 14.97 15.45
N GLY A 18 -8.43 14.33 15.72
CA GLY A 18 -9.19 14.55 16.93
C GLY A 18 -8.69 13.62 18.03
N ASN A 19 -7.87 14.15 18.93
CA ASN A 19 -7.50 13.47 20.17
C ASN A 19 -8.63 13.60 21.21
N ASN A 20 -9.10 12.45 21.71
CA ASN A 20 -9.77 12.34 23.00
C ASN A 20 -8.88 11.50 23.92
N TYR A 21 -7.90 12.13 24.55
CA TYR A 21 -7.33 11.65 25.81
C TYR A 21 -6.98 12.87 26.67
N LYS A 22 -7.70 13.01 27.79
CA LYS A 22 -7.33 13.88 28.90
C LYS A 22 -6.19 13.19 29.66
N TYR A 23 -5.02 13.80 29.68
CA TYR A 23 -4.05 13.63 30.76
C TYR A 23 -3.64 15.02 31.25
N GLU A 24 -3.68 15.20 32.56
CA GLU A 24 -3.37 16.44 33.26
C GLU A 24 -1.85 16.66 33.29
N ASP A 25 -1.48 17.91 33.01
CA ASP A 25 -0.26 18.66 33.33
C ASP A 25 0.98 17.90 33.83
N GLU A 26 2.05 17.90 33.01
CA GLU A 26 3.41 18.22 33.45
C GLU A 26 4.31 18.58 32.24
N ASP A 27 5.20 19.55 32.45
CA ASP A 27 5.94 20.35 31.47
C ASP A 27 6.68 19.57 30.35
N LEU A 28 6.15 19.63 29.12
CA LEU A 28 6.88 19.28 27.89
C LEU A 28 7.14 20.53 27.05
N ARG A 29 8.42 20.93 26.98
CA ARG A 29 8.91 21.98 26.09
C ARG A 29 8.73 21.51 24.65
N TYR A 30 7.84 22.18 23.93
CA TYR A 30 7.70 22.06 22.48
C TYR A 30 9.03 22.38 21.79
N PHE A 31 9.51 21.45 20.97
CA PHE A 31 10.38 21.81 19.85
C PHE A 31 9.47 22.30 18.73
N GLU A 32 9.65 23.56 18.32
CA GLU A 32 8.97 24.12 17.16
C GLU A 32 9.33 23.30 15.90
N ASP A 33 8.28 22.84 15.22
CA ASP A 33 8.35 22.31 13.86
C ASP A 33 8.98 23.36 12.93
N LEU A 34 10.20 23.10 12.47
CA LEU A 34 10.78 23.78 11.33
C LEU A 34 10.10 23.25 10.06
N THR A 35 8.94 23.80 9.73
CA THR A 35 8.40 23.77 8.37
C THR A 35 9.47 24.38 7.44
N LEU A 36 10.01 23.56 6.56
CA LEU A 36 10.88 24.02 5.47
C LEU A 36 10.11 25.03 4.62
N LEU A 37 10.63 26.24 4.54
CA LEU A 37 10.16 27.29 3.64
C LEU A 37 10.28 26.80 2.20
N ASP A 38 9.14 26.67 1.55
CA ASP A 38 9.00 26.46 0.11
C ASP A 38 9.52 27.71 -0.61
N GLN A 39 10.77 27.68 -1.06
CA GLN A 39 11.31 28.71 -1.93
C GLN A 39 11.00 28.32 -3.37
N THR A 40 10.00 28.99 -3.94
CA THR A 40 9.77 29.08 -5.38
C THR A 40 11.01 29.64 -6.07
N TRP A 41 11.65 28.85 -6.94
CA TRP A 41 12.76 29.31 -7.76
C TRP A 41 12.21 30.10 -8.94
N ASN A 42 12.42 31.41 -8.94
CA ASN A 42 12.26 32.25 -10.13
C ASN A 42 13.36 31.89 -11.12
N ASN A 43 12.96 31.30 -12.25
CA ASN A 43 13.75 31.23 -13.46
C ASN A 43 13.71 32.60 -14.14
N ASP A 44 14.80 33.34 -14.12
CA ASP A 44 15.11 34.34 -15.13
C ASP A 44 16.64 34.55 -15.20
N GLU A 45 17.14 34.62 -16.43
CA GLU A 45 18.46 35.12 -16.87
C GLU A 45 19.71 34.29 -16.56
N ILE A 46 20.05 33.38 -17.49
CA ILE A 46 21.47 33.19 -17.89
C ILE A 46 21.58 33.37 -19.39
N ASP A 47 22.22 34.50 -19.72
CA ASP A 47 22.52 34.99 -21.05
C ASP A 47 23.42 34.05 -21.85
N MET A 48 23.16 34.03 -23.16
CA MET A 48 24.00 33.44 -24.18
C MET A 48 25.33 34.18 -24.28
N MET A 49 26.44 33.44 -24.25
CA MET A 49 27.64 33.85 -24.98
C MET A 49 28.23 32.68 -25.76
N ASP A 50 28.19 32.87 -27.08
CA ASP A 50 28.95 32.16 -28.09
C ASP A 50 30.43 32.03 -27.74
N ASN A 51 31.03 30.88 -28.06
CA ASN A 51 32.36 30.87 -28.65
C ASN A 51 32.56 29.65 -29.54
N LYS A 52 32.49 29.91 -30.86
CA LYS A 52 33.11 29.10 -31.90
C LYS A 52 34.61 29.29 -31.81
N GLU A 53 35.38 28.20 -31.83
CA GLU A 53 36.50 28.09 -32.77
C GLU A 53 37.00 26.64 -32.89
N ASN A 54 37.13 26.23 -34.16
CA ASN A 54 37.78 25.01 -34.64
C ASN A 54 39.26 24.97 -34.25
N ILE A 55 39.83 23.76 -34.12
CA ILE A 55 41.02 23.32 -34.89
C ILE A 55 41.08 21.79 -34.85
N SER A 56 41.14 21.21 -36.04
CA SER A 56 41.48 19.82 -36.30
C SER A 56 42.99 19.62 -36.22
N CYS A 57 43.45 18.44 -35.78
CA CYS A 57 44.67 17.89 -36.34
C CYS A 57 44.68 16.35 -36.26
N ASN A 58 45.10 15.79 -37.39
CA ASN A 58 45.10 14.38 -37.75
C ASN A 58 46.47 13.74 -37.45
N GLN A 59 46.44 12.43 -37.15
CA GLN A 59 47.36 11.38 -37.64
C GLN A 59 48.85 11.28 -37.22
N ASN A 60 49.18 10.03 -36.83
CA ASN A 60 50.41 9.23 -37.08
C ASN A 60 51.54 9.15 -36.04
N THR A 61 51.67 7.94 -35.48
CA THR A 61 52.84 7.21 -34.93
C THR A 61 54.04 7.10 -35.91
N PRO A 62 55.19 6.43 -35.61
CA PRO A 62 55.82 5.96 -34.34
C PRO A 62 57.34 6.27 -34.23
N THR A 63 57.99 6.16 -33.06
CA THR A 63 59.36 5.55 -32.97
C THR A 63 59.74 5.13 -31.53
N TYR A 64 60.37 3.97 -31.45
CA TYR A 64 61.02 3.32 -30.32
C TYR A 64 62.09 4.17 -29.61
N HIS A 65 62.17 4.07 -28.28
CA HIS A 65 63.44 3.76 -27.59
C HIS A 65 63.20 3.04 -26.25
N ASN A 66 63.87 1.90 -26.13
CA ASN A 66 64.10 1.11 -24.92
C ASN A 66 64.72 1.96 -23.79
N GLU A 67 64.28 1.73 -22.55
CA GLU A 67 65.19 1.56 -21.42
C GLU A 67 64.54 0.73 -20.29
N ARG A 68 65.41 0.12 -19.49
CA ARG A 68 65.25 -1.19 -18.85
C ARG A 68 64.72 -1.13 -17.41
N LEU A 69 64.09 -2.24 -17.03
CA LEU A 69 64.12 -2.95 -15.73
C LEU A 69 64.04 -2.12 -14.45
N ILE A 70 62.94 -2.28 -13.71
CA ILE A 70 62.85 -2.98 -12.41
C ILE A 70 61.42 -3.52 -12.32
N LYS A 71 61.23 -4.83 -12.48
CA LYS A 71 60.00 -5.51 -12.05
C LYS A 71 60.38 -6.22 -10.74
N GLU A 72 60.11 -5.55 -9.63
CA GLU A 72 59.96 -6.23 -8.36
C GLU A 72 58.63 -6.98 -8.43
N ASP A 73 58.70 -8.30 -8.34
CA ASP A 73 57.56 -9.15 -8.07
C ASP A 73 57.04 -8.78 -6.68
N ILE A 74 56.12 -7.83 -6.61
CA ILE A 74 55.28 -7.63 -5.43
C ILE A 74 54.39 -8.89 -5.39
N PRO A 75 54.51 -9.75 -4.37
CA PRO A 75 53.60 -10.87 -4.23
C PRO A 75 52.19 -10.31 -4.14
N SER A 76 51.33 -10.77 -5.04
CA SER A 76 49.88 -10.60 -4.94
C SER A 76 49.47 -10.95 -3.51
N PRO A 77 48.86 -10.03 -2.74
CA PRO A 77 48.41 -10.34 -1.40
C PRO A 77 47.40 -11.49 -1.48
N ASP A 78 47.63 -12.49 -0.64
CA ASP A 78 46.78 -13.67 -0.51
C ASP A 78 45.36 -13.20 -0.10
N PRO A 79 44.29 -13.57 -0.82
CA PRO A 79 42.92 -13.16 -0.47
C PRO A 79 42.47 -13.57 0.95
N GLU A 80 43.20 -14.45 1.63
CA GLU A 80 42.94 -14.85 3.02
C GLU A 80 43.56 -13.91 4.09
N ASP A 81 44.50 -13.03 3.72
CA ASP A 81 45.16 -12.09 4.65
C ASP A 81 44.29 -10.85 4.99
N PHE A 82 43.09 -10.75 4.40
CA PHE A 82 42.16 -9.66 4.65
C PHE A 82 41.30 -9.84 5.90
N SER A 83 41.22 -11.00 6.55
CA SER A 83 40.14 -11.24 7.52
C SER A 83 40.27 -10.49 8.85
N LEU A 84 41.47 -10.31 9.42
CA LEU A 84 41.64 -9.65 10.74
C LEU A 84 41.98 -8.16 10.65
N ASN A 85 42.72 -7.74 9.63
CA ASN A 85 43.01 -6.32 9.40
C ASN A 85 41.78 -5.57 8.87
N SER A 86 40.91 -6.20 8.07
CA SER A 86 39.65 -5.58 7.62
C SER A 86 38.64 -5.39 8.75
N LEU A 87 38.56 -6.33 9.69
CA LEU A 87 37.68 -6.25 10.85
C LEU A 87 38.07 -5.09 11.78
N ASN A 88 39.37 -4.96 12.10
CA ASN A 88 39.88 -3.81 12.84
C ASN A 88 39.70 -2.48 12.08
N GLN A 89 39.82 -2.48 10.75
CA GLN A 89 39.56 -1.29 9.94
C GLN A 89 38.07 -0.92 9.90
N ARG A 90 37.17 -1.90 9.86
CA ARG A 90 35.71 -1.69 9.90
C ARG A 90 35.28 -1.13 11.25
N GLU A 91 35.72 -1.71 12.36
CA GLU A 91 35.39 -1.23 13.69
C GLU A 91 35.87 0.21 13.91
N ASN A 92 37.12 0.51 13.49
CA ASN A 92 37.65 1.87 13.53
C ASN A 92 36.85 2.85 12.65
N SER A 93 36.39 2.40 11.47
CA SER A 93 35.56 3.22 10.57
C SER A 93 34.17 3.47 11.14
N GLU A 94 33.56 2.47 11.78
CA GLU A 94 32.27 2.61 12.44
C GLU A 94 32.34 3.56 13.63
N GLN A 95 33.40 3.48 14.45
CA GLN A 95 33.63 4.42 15.56
C GLN A 95 33.82 5.85 15.05
N LEU A 96 34.56 6.04 13.95
CA LEU A 96 34.75 7.33 13.31
C LEU A 96 33.41 7.91 12.83
N VAL A 97 32.62 7.12 12.10
CA VAL A 97 31.30 7.53 11.60
C VAL A 97 30.35 7.83 12.76
N ASN A 98 30.32 7.01 13.81
CA ASN A 98 29.49 7.27 14.98
C ASN A 98 29.83 8.63 15.63
N ARG A 99 31.11 8.92 15.90
CA ARG A 99 31.53 10.21 16.45
C ARG A 99 31.20 11.38 15.55
N PHE A 100 31.34 11.19 14.24
CA PHE A 100 30.96 12.21 13.26
C PHE A 100 29.46 12.49 13.28
N LEU A 101 28.63 11.44 13.27
CA LEU A 101 27.17 11.54 13.29
C LEU A 101 26.61 11.97 14.65
N ASP A 102 27.39 11.89 15.73
CA ASP A 102 27.02 12.45 17.04
C ASP A 102 27.15 13.98 17.07
N SER A 103 27.86 14.59 16.11
CA SER A 103 27.93 16.05 15.96
C SER A 103 26.55 16.65 15.69
N ASP A 104 26.30 17.86 16.18
CA ASP A 104 25.06 18.60 15.89
C ASP A 104 24.96 18.98 14.41
N TYR A 105 26.11 19.22 13.77
CA TYR A 105 26.22 19.63 12.37
C TYR A 105 27.35 18.83 11.70
N PRO A 106 27.07 17.60 11.23
CA PRO A 106 28.06 16.76 10.58
C PRO A 106 28.42 17.33 9.18
N GLU A 107 29.56 18.00 9.06
CA GLU A 107 30.09 18.46 7.78
C GLU A 107 31.19 17.53 7.26
N LEU A 108 31.04 17.03 6.03
CA LEU A 108 32.02 16.13 5.43
C LEU A 108 33.31 16.88 5.08
N SER A 109 34.40 16.53 5.77
CA SER A 109 35.74 16.95 5.36
C SER A 109 36.11 16.40 3.98
N PRO A 110 37.03 17.04 3.22
CA PRO A 110 37.46 16.53 1.90
C PRO A 110 37.95 15.09 1.93
N LYS A 111 38.66 14.69 3.00
CA LYS A 111 39.11 13.31 3.17
C LYS A 111 37.93 12.34 3.32
N MET A 112 36.87 12.74 4.03
CA MET A 112 35.69 11.91 4.24
C MET A 112 34.84 11.81 2.96
N GLN A 113 34.81 12.87 2.15
CA GLN A 113 34.20 12.83 0.82
C GLN A 113 34.92 11.81 -0.08
N GLU A 114 36.26 11.74 -0.04
CA GLU A 114 37.01 10.69 -0.75
C GLU A 114 36.71 9.30 -0.21
N LEU A 115 36.55 9.12 1.12
CA LEU A 115 36.16 7.84 1.70
C LEU A 115 34.75 7.41 1.27
N MET A 116 33.82 8.34 1.08
CA MET A 116 32.45 8.06 0.62
C MET A 116 32.40 7.43 -0.77
N LYS A 117 33.46 7.53 -1.57
CA LYS A 117 33.56 6.81 -2.86
C LYS A 117 33.70 5.29 -2.69
N MET A 118 34.06 4.82 -1.49
CA MET A 118 34.15 3.40 -1.18
C MET A 118 32.81 2.87 -0.67
N HIS A 119 32.27 1.84 -1.33
CA HIS A 119 30.98 1.23 -0.97
C HIS A 119 30.92 0.83 0.52
N ASP A 120 31.98 0.22 1.04
CA ASP A 120 32.03 -0.24 2.44
C ASP A 120 31.88 0.92 3.44
N PHE A 121 32.47 2.08 3.14
CA PHE A 121 32.35 3.25 4.01
C PHE A 121 30.96 3.87 3.93
N MET A 122 30.41 4.00 2.71
CA MET A 122 29.04 4.49 2.49
C MET A 122 27.99 3.58 3.13
N LYS A 123 28.22 2.25 3.10
CA LYS A 123 27.36 1.25 3.74
C LYS A 123 27.19 1.50 5.22
N ILE A 124 28.22 1.98 5.92
CA ILE A 124 28.13 2.31 7.35
C ILE A 124 27.07 3.39 7.59
N PHE A 125 26.98 4.42 6.72
CA PHE A 125 25.96 5.46 6.83
C PHE A 125 24.55 4.90 6.59
N ILE A 126 24.40 4.09 5.53
CA ILE A 126 23.12 3.47 5.18
C ILE A 126 22.65 2.55 6.31
N HIS A 127 23.55 1.80 6.94
CA HIS A 127 23.24 0.95 8.10
C HIS A 127 22.75 1.74 9.32
N LYS A 128 23.13 3.01 9.50
CA LYS A 128 22.53 3.87 10.55
C LYS A 128 21.09 4.26 10.23
N ILE A 129 20.70 4.21 8.95
CA ILE A 129 19.33 4.47 8.50
C ILE A 129 18.50 3.18 8.60
N THR A 130 19.00 2.09 8.02
CA THR A 130 18.26 0.81 7.94
C THR A 130 18.24 0.04 9.26
N ARG A 131 19.28 0.16 10.07
CA ARG A 131 19.38 -0.42 11.42
C ARG A 131 18.96 -1.90 11.46
N VAL A 132 19.41 -2.66 10.47
CA VAL A 132 19.26 -4.12 10.47
C VAL A 132 20.36 -4.71 11.36
N PRO A 133 20.04 -5.60 12.31
CA PRO A 133 21.06 -6.23 13.14
C PRO A 133 22.08 -6.99 12.28
N ASP A 134 23.38 -6.85 12.59
CA ASP A 134 24.44 -7.51 11.79
C ASP A 134 24.26 -9.03 11.74
N ALA A 135 23.83 -9.66 12.84
CA ALA A 135 23.57 -11.10 12.90
C ALA A 135 22.52 -11.59 11.86
N VAL A 136 21.67 -10.68 11.40
CA VAL A 136 20.57 -10.97 10.46
C VAL A 136 21.02 -10.78 9.01
N LEU A 137 21.93 -9.83 8.76
CA LEU A 137 22.47 -9.58 7.42
C LEU A 137 23.24 -10.78 6.85
N TYR A 138 23.66 -11.73 7.69
CA TYR A 138 24.42 -12.92 7.30
C TYR A 138 23.59 -14.23 7.37
N ASN A 139 22.34 -14.17 7.82
CA ASN A 139 21.47 -15.35 7.94
C ASN A 139 20.45 -15.37 6.80
N GLU A 140 20.79 -16.04 5.70
CA GLU A 140 19.94 -16.13 4.49
C GLU A 140 18.63 -16.92 4.71
N GLU A 141 18.53 -17.70 5.80
CA GLU A 141 17.42 -18.62 6.07
C GLU A 141 16.12 -17.92 6.52
N GLU A 142 16.19 -16.76 7.20
CA GLU A 142 15.01 -16.01 7.65
C GLU A 142 14.30 -15.24 6.52
N ILE A 143 14.91 -15.16 5.33
CA ILE A 143 14.43 -14.37 4.18
C ILE A 143 13.43 -15.19 3.32
N ASN A 144 13.06 -16.42 3.74
CA ASN A 144 12.27 -17.36 2.94
C ASN A 144 10.74 -17.28 3.09
N GLN A 145 10.19 -16.25 3.75
CA GLN A 145 8.75 -16.10 3.87
C GLN A 145 8.20 -15.37 2.64
N GLY A 146 7.42 -16.08 1.83
CA GLY A 146 6.63 -15.46 0.75
C GLY A 146 5.75 -14.32 1.24
N PHE A 147 5.20 -13.54 0.31
CA PHE A 147 4.39 -12.37 0.63
C PHE A 147 3.30 -12.71 1.66
N SER A 148 3.49 -12.22 2.88
CA SER A 148 2.57 -12.41 3.98
C SER A 148 2.67 -11.21 4.90
N ILE A 149 1.52 -10.80 5.41
CA ILE A 149 1.39 -9.72 6.39
C ILE A 149 0.96 -10.38 7.70
N ASP A 150 1.76 -10.18 8.73
CA ASP A 150 1.50 -10.65 10.09
C ASP A 150 1.58 -9.48 11.08
N GLU A 151 1.32 -9.73 12.36
CA GLU A 151 1.31 -8.68 13.38
C GLU A 151 2.67 -7.96 13.54
N SER A 152 3.78 -8.55 13.08
CA SER A 152 5.11 -7.93 13.19
C SER A 152 5.23 -6.64 12.38
N VAL A 153 4.39 -6.45 11.36
CA VAL A 153 4.42 -5.23 10.55
C VAL A 153 3.98 -3.99 11.33
N PHE A 154 3.16 -4.15 12.37
CA PHE A 154 2.68 -3.06 13.23
C PHE A 154 3.61 -2.76 14.41
N ARG A 155 4.76 -3.43 14.47
CA ARG A 155 5.75 -3.17 15.52
C ARG A 155 6.22 -1.73 15.40
N LYS A 156 6.21 -1.01 16.52
CA LYS A 156 6.75 0.34 16.60
C LYS A 156 8.25 0.32 16.30
N ARG A 157 8.64 0.83 15.11
CA ARG A 157 10.04 0.94 14.65
C ARG A 157 10.75 2.19 15.18
N GLU A 158 10.04 3.09 15.86
CA GLU A 158 10.62 4.30 16.44
C GLU A 158 11.62 3.94 17.54
N CYS A 159 12.87 4.36 17.37
CA CYS A 159 13.86 4.22 18.41
C CYS A 159 13.58 5.16 19.57
N ILE A 160 13.45 4.60 20.77
CA ILE A 160 13.47 5.37 22.01
C ILE A 160 14.87 5.99 22.23
N ASP A 161 15.92 5.38 21.67
CA ASP A 161 17.28 5.91 21.74
C ASP A 161 17.45 7.14 20.81
N GLN A 162 17.46 8.31 21.45
CA GLN A 162 17.67 9.60 20.79
C GLN A 162 19.02 9.68 20.06
N VAL A 163 20.06 9.00 20.54
CA VAL A 163 21.38 8.98 19.90
C VAL A 163 21.32 8.23 18.58
N LEU A 164 20.68 7.05 18.56
CA LEU A 164 20.50 6.29 17.32
C LEU A 164 19.61 7.03 16.32
N MET A 165 18.55 7.70 16.80
CA MET A 165 17.70 8.53 15.95
C MET A 165 18.47 9.72 15.36
N LYS A 166 19.25 10.43 16.17
CA LYS A 166 20.12 11.53 15.71
C LYS A 166 21.12 11.05 14.67
N ARG A 167 21.78 9.91 14.91
CA ARG A 167 22.74 9.33 13.95
C ARG A 167 22.07 8.96 12.63
N SER A 168 20.88 8.36 12.68
CA SER A 168 20.07 8.03 11.50
C SER A 168 19.70 9.29 10.70
N TYR A 169 19.25 10.33 11.40
CA TYR A 169 18.91 11.63 10.82
C TYR A 169 20.12 12.28 10.13
N ASN A 170 21.24 12.34 10.84
CA ASN A 170 22.49 12.88 10.36
C ASN A 170 23.05 12.08 9.17
N ALA A 171 22.91 10.76 9.18
CA ALA A 171 23.36 9.90 8.09
C ALA A 171 22.60 10.19 6.79
N PHE A 172 21.26 10.29 6.84
CA PHE A 172 20.51 10.64 5.63
C PHE A 172 20.84 12.06 5.17
N LYS A 173 20.97 13.04 6.09
CA LYS A 173 21.34 14.41 5.74
C LYS A 173 22.64 14.48 4.96
N VAL A 174 23.65 13.72 5.42
CA VAL A 174 24.94 13.61 4.75
C VAL A 174 24.78 13.02 3.36
N LEU A 175 24.03 11.91 3.22
CA LEU A 175 23.75 11.24 1.94
C LEU A 175 22.91 12.08 0.97
N THR A 176 22.15 13.06 1.46
CA THR A 176 21.42 14.03 0.62
C THR A 176 22.19 15.33 0.40
N SER A 177 23.42 15.45 0.90
CA SER A 177 24.18 16.71 0.83
C SER A 177 24.78 16.95 -0.55
N TYR A 178 24.76 18.21 -0.98
CA TYR A 178 25.33 18.61 -2.27
C TYR A 178 26.83 18.27 -2.40
N SER A 179 27.55 18.23 -1.28
CA SER A 179 29.00 17.97 -1.23
C SER A 179 29.42 16.61 -1.78
N ILE A 180 28.51 15.63 -1.78
CA ILE A 180 28.76 14.29 -2.29
C ILE A 180 27.77 13.88 -3.38
N LEU A 181 27.04 14.83 -3.97
CA LEU A 181 25.98 14.57 -4.93
C LEU A 181 26.45 13.64 -6.05
N ASN A 182 27.59 13.95 -6.69
CA ASN A 182 28.14 13.13 -7.78
C ASN A 182 28.44 11.70 -7.32
N THR A 183 29.04 11.54 -6.14
CA THR A 183 29.34 10.22 -5.57
C THR A 183 28.06 9.46 -5.25
N VAL A 184 27.03 10.11 -4.73
CA VAL A 184 25.73 9.49 -4.44
C VAL A 184 25.02 9.09 -5.73
N THR A 185 25.05 9.93 -6.78
CA THR A 185 24.50 9.60 -8.10
C THR A 185 25.20 8.40 -8.73
N GLU A 186 26.54 8.38 -8.74
CA GLU A 186 27.35 7.26 -9.27
C GLU A 186 27.06 5.94 -8.53
N ASN A 187 26.73 6.02 -7.24
CA ASN A 187 26.49 4.86 -6.37
C ASN A 187 25.00 4.61 -6.10
N ALA A 188 24.08 5.31 -6.78
CA ALA A 188 22.67 5.33 -6.39
C ALA A 188 22.04 3.93 -6.35
N LYS A 189 22.36 3.07 -7.33
CA LYS A 189 21.88 1.68 -7.36
C LYS A 189 22.33 0.87 -6.14
N PHE A 190 23.58 1.03 -5.71
CA PHE A 190 24.09 0.38 -4.50
C PHE A 190 23.39 0.94 -3.25
N ILE A 191 23.26 2.26 -3.15
CA ILE A 191 22.60 2.92 -2.02
C ILE A 191 21.16 2.44 -1.91
N GLY A 192 20.41 2.44 -3.01
CA GLY A 192 19.03 1.99 -3.06
C GLY A 192 18.89 0.54 -2.59
N LYS A 193 19.75 -0.37 -3.05
CA LYS A 193 19.73 -1.77 -2.61
C LYS A 193 19.98 -1.94 -1.12
N GLU A 194 21.01 -1.29 -0.59
CA GLU A 194 21.30 -1.35 0.85
C GLU A 194 20.18 -0.69 1.67
N LEU A 195 19.57 0.38 1.16
CA LEU A 195 18.48 1.10 1.82
C LEU A 195 17.19 0.28 1.90
N LEU A 196 16.87 -0.50 0.86
CA LEU A 196 15.69 -1.39 0.85
C LEU A 196 15.74 -2.48 1.94
N LYS A 197 16.91 -2.78 2.51
CA LYS A 197 17.03 -3.67 3.68
C LYS A 197 16.29 -3.16 4.92
N ILE A 198 15.87 -1.89 4.95
CA ILE A 198 15.00 -1.36 5.99
C ILE A 198 13.69 -2.15 6.12
N PHE A 199 13.22 -2.80 5.06
CA PHE A 199 11.99 -3.60 5.09
C PHE A 199 12.17 -4.97 5.74
N HIS A 200 13.38 -5.31 6.18
CA HIS A 200 13.61 -6.51 6.97
C HIS A 200 12.74 -6.49 8.25
N PRO A 201 12.08 -7.60 8.65
CA PRO A 201 11.21 -7.63 9.85
C PRO A 201 11.91 -7.21 11.15
N LYS A 202 13.20 -7.56 11.27
CA LYS A 202 14.06 -7.18 12.41
C LYS A 202 14.72 -5.79 12.29
N SER A 203 14.40 -5.02 11.26
CA SER A 203 14.92 -3.66 11.11
C SER A 203 14.32 -2.73 12.18
N GLU A 204 15.18 -1.90 12.76
CA GLU A 204 14.80 -0.77 13.63
C GLU A 204 14.84 0.57 12.87
N GLY A 205 14.88 0.52 11.53
CA GLY A 205 15.02 1.72 10.72
C GLY A 205 13.77 2.59 10.72
N ASN A 206 13.97 3.90 10.64
CA ASN A 206 12.87 4.87 10.63
C ASN A 206 12.46 5.21 9.18
N PHE A 207 11.21 4.91 8.81
CA PHE A 207 10.70 5.19 7.47
C PHE A 207 10.64 6.69 7.13
N ASN A 208 10.58 7.57 8.12
CA ASN A 208 10.66 9.02 7.91
C ASN A 208 12.05 9.49 7.48
N HIS A 209 13.10 8.70 7.72
CA HIS A 209 14.44 8.95 7.17
C HIS A 209 14.65 8.25 5.82
N PHE A 210 14.00 7.10 5.61
CA PHE A 210 13.97 6.41 4.33
C PHE A 210 13.33 7.26 3.23
N LYS A 211 12.11 7.77 3.46
CA LYS A 211 11.33 8.51 2.45
C LYS A 211 12.10 9.65 1.78
N PRO A 212 12.69 10.61 2.51
CA PRO A 212 13.39 11.73 1.89
C PRO A 212 14.65 11.27 1.14
N LEU A 213 15.38 10.27 1.65
CA LEU A 213 16.55 9.72 0.95
C LEU A 213 16.14 8.98 -0.32
N TRP A 214 15.10 8.14 -0.27
CA TRP A 214 14.59 7.44 -1.43
C TRP A 214 14.09 8.40 -2.51
N ASN A 215 13.32 9.42 -2.13
CA ASN A 215 12.86 10.46 -3.06
C ASN A 215 14.04 11.28 -3.64
N HIS A 216 15.09 11.51 -2.85
CA HIS A 216 16.32 12.12 -3.35
C HIS A 216 16.99 11.24 -4.40
N LEU A 217 17.10 9.93 -4.16
CA LEU A 217 17.64 8.97 -5.14
C LEU A 217 16.84 8.97 -6.44
N ILE A 218 15.49 8.93 -6.36
CA ILE A 218 14.61 9.01 -7.54
C ILE A 218 14.93 10.27 -8.35
N LYS A 219 15.06 11.42 -7.68
CA LYS A 219 15.32 12.70 -8.32
C LYS A 219 16.67 12.72 -9.03
N ILE A 220 17.75 12.30 -8.37
CA ILE A 220 19.11 12.40 -8.92
C ILE A 220 19.41 11.34 -9.99
N THR A 221 18.64 10.23 -10.02
CA THR A 221 18.75 9.21 -11.07
C THR A 221 17.69 9.36 -12.14
N HIS A 222 16.92 10.46 -12.15
CA HIS A 222 15.81 10.66 -13.09
C HIS A 222 14.84 9.47 -13.16
N GLY A 223 14.59 8.82 -12.02
CA GLY A 223 13.69 7.68 -11.88
C GLY A 223 14.32 6.30 -12.06
N GLU A 224 15.56 6.15 -12.57
CA GLU A 224 16.15 4.82 -12.86
C GLU A 224 16.16 3.89 -11.64
N ILE A 225 16.33 4.46 -10.44
CA ILE A 225 16.32 3.70 -9.18
C ILE A 225 14.99 2.97 -8.93
N ALA A 226 13.89 3.42 -9.53
CA ALA A 226 12.56 2.81 -9.38
C ALA A 226 12.52 1.35 -9.87
N LEU A 227 13.32 1.01 -10.89
CA LEU A 227 13.40 -0.35 -11.41
C LEU A 227 14.01 -1.34 -10.40
N LEU A 228 14.65 -0.87 -9.33
CA LEU A 228 15.06 -1.75 -8.24
C LEU A 228 13.86 -2.41 -7.55
N LEU A 229 12.69 -1.78 -7.55
CA LEU A 229 11.49 -2.32 -6.91
C LEU A 229 10.94 -3.57 -7.60
N THR A 230 11.27 -3.76 -8.87
CA THR A 230 10.81 -4.87 -9.73
C THR A 230 11.96 -5.81 -10.12
N SER A 231 13.11 -5.70 -9.45
CA SER A 231 14.28 -6.53 -9.75
C SER A 231 14.22 -7.87 -9.01
N ASP A 232 14.20 -8.98 -9.75
CA ASP A 232 14.20 -10.35 -9.22
C ASP A 232 15.60 -10.91 -8.93
N ASP A 233 16.64 -10.30 -9.52
CA ASP A 233 17.98 -10.91 -9.59
C ASP A 233 18.71 -11.03 -8.24
N GLU A 234 18.30 -10.26 -7.22
CA GLU A 234 19.03 -10.16 -5.95
C GLU A 234 18.17 -10.37 -4.71
N TYR A 235 16.85 -10.37 -4.86
CA TYR A 235 15.92 -10.54 -3.76
C TYR A 235 15.08 -11.77 -3.99
N LYS A 236 14.85 -12.56 -2.93
CA LYS A 236 13.93 -13.70 -2.98
C LYS A 236 12.50 -13.26 -3.30
N GLU A 237 12.16 -12.06 -2.87
CA GLU A 237 10.90 -11.40 -3.14
C GLU A 237 11.18 -9.96 -3.64
N PRO A 238 10.56 -9.53 -4.74
CA PRO A 238 10.70 -8.18 -5.26
C PRO A 238 10.50 -7.11 -4.18
N PRO A 239 11.37 -6.08 -4.09
CA PRO A 239 11.31 -5.11 -3.01
C PRO A 239 9.97 -4.37 -2.89
N ILE A 240 9.21 -4.23 -3.98
CA ILE A 240 7.88 -3.63 -3.92
C ILE A 240 6.93 -4.38 -2.97
N TYR A 241 7.00 -5.71 -2.93
CA TYR A 241 6.16 -6.50 -2.05
C TYR A 241 6.59 -6.39 -0.60
N GLN A 242 7.89 -6.25 -0.34
CA GLN A 242 8.40 -5.93 0.98
C GLN A 242 7.89 -4.55 1.47
N MET A 243 7.79 -3.57 0.56
CA MET A 243 7.19 -2.27 0.87
C MET A 243 5.68 -2.38 1.16
N LEU A 244 4.93 -3.19 0.40
CA LEU A 244 3.48 -3.37 0.60
C LEU A 244 3.12 -3.93 1.99
N ARG A 245 4.01 -4.69 2.63
CA ARG A 245 3.80 -5.13 4.03
C ARG A 245 3.62 -3.96 5.00
N TYR A 246 4.18 -2.80 4.66
CA TYR A 246 4.12 -1.57 5.43
C TYR A 246 3.22 -0.51 4.78
N ILE A 247 2.21 -0.91 4.00
CA ILE A 247 1.32 0.03 3.30
C ILE A 247 0.54 0.96 4.25
N HIS A 248 0.38 0.58 5.52
CA HIS A 248 -0.24 1.43 6.55
C HIS A 248 0.66 2.59 7.00
N GLU A 249 1.95 2.58 6.66
CA GLU A 249 2.90 3.63 6.99
C GLU A 249 2.88 4.74 5.93
N PRO A 250 2.49 5.99 6.26
CA PRO A 250 2.37 7.08 5.29
C PRO A 250 3.67 7.41 4.55
N ALA A 251 4.82 7.19 5.19
CA ALA A 251 6.12 7.36 4.56
C ALA A 251 6.31 6.39 3.38
N ILE A 252 5.78 5.17 3.49
CA ILE A 252 5.90 4.11 2.49
C ILE A 252 4.94 4.32 1.33
N THR A 253 3.67 4.60 1.60
CA THR A 253 2.70 4.91 0.52
C THR A 253 3.16 6.11 -0.29
N SER A 254 3.62 7.17 0.37
CA SER A 254 4.14 8.35 -0.30
C SER A 254 5.39 8.07 -1.15
N SER A 255 6.32 7.24 -0.66
CA SER A 255 7.48 6.80 -1.44
C SER A 255 7.07 5.92 -2.63
N LEU A 256 6.11 4.99 -2.45
CA LEU A 256 5.60 4.14 -3.54
C LEU A 256 4.95 4.98 -4.65
N ILE A 257 4.06 5.92 -4.31
CA ILE A 257 3.45 6.82 -5.30
C ILE A 257 4.50 7.62 -6.05
N SER A 258 5.48 8.20 -5.34
CA SER A 258 6.58 8.94 -5.96
C SER A 258 7.42 8.07 -6.90
N THR A 259 7.58 6.79 -6.54
CA THR A 259 8.38 5.83 -7.32
C THR A 259 7.63 5.31 -8.55
N ILE A 260 6.31 5.14 -8.46
CA ILE A 260 5.50 4.57 -9.54
C ILE A 260 5.21 5.62 -10.62
N PHE A 261 4.83 6.85 -10.23
CA PHE A 261 4.36 7.85 -11.19
C PHE A 261 5.44 8.82 -11.69
N LEU A 262 6.66 8.76 -11.16
CA LEU A 262 7.89 9.37 -11.70
C LEU A 262 7.69 10.67 -12.52
N PHE A 263 7.29 11.77 -11.90
CA PHE A 263 6.87 13.00 -12.60
C PHE A 263 7.91 13.61 -13.56
N ASP A 264 9.21 13.33 -13.35
CA ASP A 264 10.32 13.86 -14.14
C ASP A 264 11.12 12.78 -14.93
N ALA A 265 10.63 11.53 -14.98
CA ALA A 265 11.36 10.46 -15.66
C ALA A 265 11.17 10.46 -17.19
N GLU A 266 12.10 9.79 -17.88
CA GLU A 266 11.94 9.52 -19.30
C GLU A 266 10.69 8.65 -19.56
N PRO A 267 9.88 8.95 -20.60
CA PRO A 267 8.64 8.21 -20.86
C PRO A 267 8.83 6.70 -21.02
N ASP A 268 9.95 6.27 -21.61
CA ASP A 268 10.25 4.85 -21.84
C ASP A 268 10.51 4.11 -20.52
N LEU A 269 11.15 4.77 -19.55
CA LEU A 269 11.39 4.23 -18.22
C LEU A 269 10.08 4.01 -17.44
N GLN A 270 9.14 4.95 -17.55
CA GLN A 270 7.83 4.82 -16.93
C GLN A 270 7.01 3.68 -17.55
N VAL A 271 7.06 3.53 -18.87
CA VAL A 271 6.43 2.40 -19.58
C VAL A 271 7.05 1.08 -19.14
N GLU A 272 8.38 1.01 -19.03
CA GLU A 272 9.08 -0.18 -18.54
C GLU A 272 8.63 -0.53 -17.12
N LEU A 273 8.58 0.46 -16.22
CA LEU A 273 8.14 0.24 -14.84
C LEU A 273 6.70 -0.26 -14.77
N PHE A 274 5.75 0.40 -15.47
CA PHE A 274 4.35 -0.06 -15.48
C PHE A 274 4.20 -1.46 -16.07
N THR A 275 4.97 -1.79 -17.12
CA THR A 275 4.95 -3.13 -17.72
C THR A 275 5.44 -4.16 -16.72
N LYS A 276 6.58 -3.92 -16.05
CA LYS A 276 7.09 -4.84 -15.03
C LYS A 276 6.13 -5.01 -13.85
N LEU A 277 5.53 -3.91 -13.37
CA LEU A 277 4.52 -3.98 -12.30
C LEU A 277 3.29 -4.80 -12.70
N GLN A 278 2.84 -4.65 -13.95
CA GLN A 278 1.74 -5.42 -14.49
C GLN A 278 2.10 -6.92 -14.65
N GLU A 279 3.30 -7.22 -15.16
CA GLU A 279 3.82 -8.60 -15.27
C GLU A 279 3.94 -9.30 -13.90
N MET A 280 4.17 -8.51 -12.86
CA MET A 280 4.25 -9.00 -11.48
C MET A 280 2.88 -9.20 -10.81
N GLU A 281 1.76 -8.87 -11.48
CA GLU A 281 0.40 -8.91 -10.90
C GLU A 281 0.23 -7.94 -9.71
N PHE A 282 0.83 -6.75 -9.82
CA PHE A 282 0.84 -5.76 -8.72
C PHE A 282 -0.57 -5.29 -8.31
N ILE A 283 -1.44 -4.99 -9.29
CA ILE A 283 -2.80 -4.52 -9.02
C ILE A 283 -3.64 -5.63 -8.40
N GLU A 284 -3.52 -6.84 -8.93
CA GLU A 284 -4.19 -8.03 -8.43
C GLU A 284 -3.77 -8.31 -6.99
N THR A 285 -2.47 -8.20 -6.68
CA THR A 285 -1.96 -8.31 -5.31
C THR A 285 -2.62 -7.29 -4.38
N LEU A 286 -2.69 -6.01 -4.77
CA LEU A 286 -3.38 -4.98 -3.98
C LEU A 286 -4.88 -5.29 -3.80
N LEU A 287 -5.56 -5.81 -4.82
CA LEU A 287 -6.96 -6.21 -4.72
C LEU A 287 -7.13 -7.39 -3.74
N THR A 288 -6.21 -8.37 -3.73
CA THR A 288 -6.26 -9.47 -2.76
C THR A 288 -6.02 -9.01 -1.32
N MET A 289 -5.21 -7.96 -1.12
CA MET A 289 -5.01 -7.37 0.21
C MET A 289 -6.30 -6.76 0.80
N LEU A 290 -7.31 -6.46 -0.02
CA LEU A 290 -8.63 -6.03 0.47
C LEU A 290 -9.43 -7.15 1.13
N ASP A 291 -9.05 -8.43 0.94
CA ASP A 291 -9.69 -9.59 1.58
C ASP A 291 -9.06 -9.95 2.95
N MET A 292 -8.09 -9.16 3.42
CA MET A 292 -7.41 -9.38 4.70
C MET A 292 -8.31 -9.03 5.90
N LYS A 293 -9.08 -10.02 6.36
CA LYS A 293 -10.04 -9.87 7.47
C LYS A 293 -9.39 -9.49 8.80
N ASP A 294 -8.19 -10.03 9.07
CA ASP A 294 -7.52 -9.89 10.35
C ASP A 294 -6.89 -8.50 10.54
N PHE A 295 -6.71 -7.74 9.46
CA PHE A 295 -6.01 -6.46 9.47
C PHE A 295 -6.81 -5.33 8.79
N PRO A 296 -7.89 -4.81 9.43
CA PRO A 296 -8.70 -3.74 8.87
C PRO A 296 -7.91 -2.47 8.52
N VAL A 297 -6.84 -2.19 9.27
CA VAL A 297 -5.94 -1.05 9.02
C VAL A 297 -5.23 -1.20 7.67
N ILE A 298 -4.81 -2.42 7.31
CA ILE A 298 -4.19 -2.72 6.02
C ILE A 298 -5.23 -2.56 4.91
N VAL A 299 -6.45 -3.07 5.09
CA VAL A 299 -7.52 -2.92 4.09
C VAL A 299 -7.81 -1.45 3.80
N GLN A 300 -7.90 -0.61 4.84
CA GLN A 300 -8.10 0.83 4.69
C GLN A 300 -6.92 1.47 3.95
N ALA A 301 -5.68 1.23 4.40
CA ALA A 301 -4.49 1.81 3.80
C ALA A 301 -4.29 1.37 2.33
N THR A 302 -4.56 0.10 2.01
CA THR A 302 -4.56 -0.43 0.64
C THR A 302 -5.59 0.28 -0.23
N SER A 303 -6.81 0.50 0.29
CA SER A 303 -7.85 1.21 -0.45
C SER A 303 -7.48 2.67 -0.72
N GLU A 304 -6.93 3.37 0.28
CA GLU A 304 -6.45 4.75 0.14
C GLU A 304 -5.29 4.84 -0.85
N PHE A 305 -4.34 3.90 -0.79
CA PHE A 305 -3.24 3.81 -1.74
C PHE A 305 -3.71 3.55 -3.17
N LEU A 306 -4.65 2.61 -3.38
CA LEU A 306 -5.24 2.36 -4.70
C LEU A 306 -6.00 3.58 -5.22
N ILE A 307 -6.76 4.29 -4.37
CA ILE A 307 -7.42 5.55 -4.74
C ILE A 307 -6.38 6.58 -5.20
N GLN A 308 -5.29 6.74 -4.47
CA GLN A 308 -4.22 7.67 -4.85
C GLN A 308 -3.55 7.25 -6.16
N MET A 309 -3.32 5.95 -6.38
CA MET A 309 -2.83 5.43 -7.66
C MET A 309 -3.78 5.72 -8.81
N ILE A 310 -5.09 5.61 -8.59
CA ILE A 310 -6.11 5.95 -9.59
C ILE A 310 -6.05 7.45 -9.91
N GLU A 311 -5.93 8.30 -8.88
CA GLU A 311 -5.84 9.74 -9.07
C GLU A 311 -4.58 10.17 -9.82
N GLU A 312 -3.42 9.65 -9.46
CA GLU A 312 -2.17 9.95 -10.17
C GLU A 312 -2.12 9.29 -11.55
N GLY A 313 -2.63 8.06 -11.68
CA GLY A 313 -2.76 7.36 -12.95
C GLY A 313 -3.62 8.12 -13.96
N SER A 314 -4.67 8.81 -13.52
CA SER A 314 -5.51 9.64 -14.40
C SER A 314 -4.76 10.82 -15.02
N LYS A 315 -3.66 11.27 -14.40
CA LYS A 315 -2.83 12.39 -14.84
C LYS A 315 -1.62 11.94 -15.65
N THR A 316 -1.23 10.67 -15.51
CA THR A 316 0.01 10.12 -16.05
C THR A 316 -0.20 9.36 -17.36
N LYS A 317 0.64 9.62 -18.36
CA LYS A 317 0.59 8.92 -19.65
C LYS A 317 0.94 7.43 -19.48
N ASN A 318 0.33 6.58 -20.30
CA ASN A 318 0.55 5.13 -20.31
C ASN A 318 0.19 4.40 -19.00
N SER A 319 -0.41 5.08 -18.02
CA SER A 319 -0.89 4.47 -16.77
C SER A 319 -1.90 3.35 -17.00
N SER A 320 -2.58 3.35 -18.15
CA SER A 320 -3.46 2.25 -18.58
C SER A 320 -2.77 0.88 -18.61
N ILE A 321 -1.44 0.82 -18.78
CA ILE A 321 -0.68 -0.44 -18.68
C ILE A 321 -0.82 -1.03 -17.27
N LEU A 322 -0.67 -0.19 -16.26
CA LEU A 322 -0.76 -0.60 -14.86
C LEU A 322 -2.16 -1.13 -14.51
N PHE A 323 -3.21 -0.52 -15.05
CA PHE A 323 -4.60 -0.91 -14.81
C PHE A 323 -5.18 -1.87 -15.86
N ALA A 324 -4.33 -2.40 -16.75
CA ALA A 324 -4.74 -3.36 -17.77
C ALA A 324 -5.44 -4.60 -17.20
N PRO A 325 -5.07 -5.15 -16.03
CA PRO A 325 -5.78 -6.28 -15.43
C PRO A 325 -7.27 -6.02 -15.24
N ILE A 326 -7.64 -4.84 -14.74
CA ILE A 326 -9.03 -4.45 -14.52
C ILE A 326 -9.75 -4.22 -15.85
N GLN A 327 -9.06 -3.67 -16.85
CA GLN A 327 -9.62 -3.46 -18.17
C GLN A 327 -9.91 -4.77 -18.91
N LEU A 328 -8.98 -5.73 -18.82
CA LEU A 328 -9.03 -7.00 -19.55
C LEU A 328 -9.91 -8.03 -18.86
N ASP A 329 -9.87 -8.08 -17.53
CA ASP A 329 -10.68 -8.96 -16.70
C ASP A 329 -11.24 -8.20 -15.47
N PRO A 330 -12.37 -7.50 -15.64
CA PRO A 330 -13.05 -6.82 -14.52
C PRO A 330 -13.45 -7.75 -13.36
N SER A 331 -13.44 -9.08 -13.56
CA SER A 331 -13.77 -10.02 -12.49
C SER A 331 -12.76 -10.01 -11.33
N CYS A 332 -11.55 -9.44 -11.53
CA CYS A 332 -10.63 -9.14 -10.43
C CYS A 332 -11.24 -8.19 -9.37
N LEU A 333 -12.26 -7.41 -9.72
CA LEU A 333 -13.02 -6.55 -8.79
C LEU A 333 -14.09 -7.31 -7.99
N SER A 334 -14.25 -8.62 -8.21
CA SER A 334 -15.23 -9.45 -7.48
C SER A 334 -15.05 -9.38 -5.96
N VAL A 335 -13.80 -9.23 -5.48
CA VAL A 335 -13.51 -9.02 -4.06
C VAL A 335 -14.18 -7.75 -3.51
N ILE A 336 -14.17 -6.66 -4.28
CA ILE A 336 -14.81 -5.38 -3.92
C ILE A 336 -16.32 -5.57 -3.86
N ILE A 337 -16.92 -6.16 -4.89
CA ILE A 337 -18.37 -6.39 -4.98
C ILE A 337 -18.84 -7.29 -3.83
N LYS A 338 -18.11 -8.37 -3.55
CA LYS A 338 -18.39 -9.30 -2.45
C LYS A 338 -18.38 -8.60 -1.10
N HIS A 339 -17.37 -7.79 -0.79
CA HIS A 339 -17.32 -7.05 0.49
C HIS A 339 -18.42 -6.00 0.60
N ILE A 340 -18.82 -5.39 -0.53
CA ILE A 340 -19.96 -4.48 -0.58
C ILE A 340 -21.27 -5.22 -0.27
N SER A 341 -21.51 -6.35 -0.94
CA SER A 341 -22.76 -7.11 -0.87
C SER A 341 -22.94 -7.83 0.46
N GLU A 342 -21.87 -8.46 0.98
CA GLU A 342 -21.91 -9.20 2.25
C GLU A 342 -22.11 -8.26 3.45
N ASN A 343 -21.58 -7.02 3.39
CA ASN A 343 -21.72 -6.01 4.44
C ASN A 343 -21.40 -6.52 5.87
N LYS A 344 -20.42 -7.44 5.99
CA LYS A 344 -20.02 -8.05 7.27
C LYS A 344 -19.12 -7.14 8.10
N SER A 345 -18.27 -6.37 7.44
CA SER A 345 -17.32 -5.44 8.05
C SER A 345 -17.55 -4.03 7.51
N PRO A 346 -18.04 -3.08 8.33
CA PRO A 346 -18.29 -1.71 7.89
C PRO A 346 -17.04 -1.02 7.33
N VAL A 347 -15.85 -1.36 7.87
CA VAL A 347 -14.57 -0.81 7.42
C VAL A 347 -14.24 -1.30 6.00
N HIS A 348 -14.36 -2.61 5.75
CA HIS A 348 -14.11 -3.17 4.42
C HIS A 348 -15.14 -2.67 3.41
N GLN A 349 -16.42 -2.63 3.81
CA GLN A 349 -17.49 -2.13 2.95
C GLN A 349 -17.22 -0.67 2.54
N GLN A 350 -16.83 0.18 3.50
CA GLN A 350 -16.50 1.56 3.25
C GLN A 350 -15.32 1.71 2.29
N ALA A 351 -14.22 1.00 2.57
CA ALA A 351 -13.02 1.01 1.73
C ALA A 351 -13.34 0.62 0.28
N CYS A 352 -14.12 -0.46 0.11
CA CYS A 352 -14.55 -0.95 -1.20
C CYS A 352 -15.47 0.04 -1.94
N ILE A 353 -16.42 0.67 -1.24
CA ILE A 353 -17.30 1.70 -1.83
C ILE A 353 -16.49 2.92 -2.27
N GLN A 354 -15.57 3.39 -1.44
CA GLN A 354 -14.72 4.55 -1.77
C GLN A 354 -13.80 4.26 -2.96
N LEU A 355 -13.19 3.07 -3.00
CA LEU A 355 -12.37 2.64 -4.11
C LEU A 355 -13.17 2.56 -5.42
N LEU A 356 -14.36 1.95 -5.37
CA LEU A 356 -15.22 1.85 -6.56
C LEU A 356 -15.71 3.22 -7.03
N LEU A 357 -16.02 4.15 -6.12
CA LEU A 357 -16.31 5.54 -6.46
C LEU A 357 -15.10 6.23 -7.09
N ALA A 358 -13.87 5.98 -6.63
CA ALA A 358 -12.69 6.57 -7.23
C ALA A 358 -12.50 6.10 -8.69
N PHE A 359 -12.70 4.81 -8.97
CA PHE A 359 -12.74 4.30 -10.34
C PHE A 359 -13.84 4.99 -11.17
N LEU A 360 -15.03 5.22 -10.60
CA LEU A 360 -16.14 5.86 -11.32
C LEU A 360 -16.02 7.38 -11.45
N GLU A 361 -15.34 8.08 -10.56
CA GLU A 361 -15.29 9.55 -10.57
C GLU A 361 -14.00 10.05 -11.21
N LYS A 362 -12.86 9.49 -10.80
CA LYS A 362 -11.54 10.01 -11.16
C LYS A 362 -11.09 9.54 -12.53
N TYR A 363 -11.48 8.32 -12.94
CA TYR A 363 -11.22 7.83 -14.29
C TYR A 363 -12.25 8.31 -15.32
N ILE A 364 -13.49 8.61 -14.90
CA ILE A 364 -14.57 8.95 -15.83
C ILE A 364 -14.66 10.46 -16.09
N TYR A 365 -14.39 11.31 -15.10
CA TYR A 365 -14.75 12.73 -15.20
C TYR A 365 -13.66 13.64 -15.75
N TYR A 366 -12.38 13.23 -15.73
CA TYR A 366 -11.28 14.07 -16.23
C TYR A 366 -11.29 14.23 -17.77
N ASN A 367 -12.06 13.43 -18.50
CA ASN A 367 -12.18 13.50 -19.96
C ASN A 367 -13.38 14.34 -20.47
N CYS A 368 -14.32 14.75 -19.62
CA CYS A 368 -15.50 15.52 -20.06
C CYS A 368 -15.25 17.03 -20.17
N ASP A 369 -14.40 17.61 -19.34
CA ASP A 369 -14.18 19.08 -19.32
C ASP A 369 -13.23 19.59 -20.42
N ALA A 370 -12.49 18.70 -21.10
CA ALA A 370 -11.65 19.10 -22.22
C ALA A 370 -12.43 19.49 -23.49
N THR A 371 -13.74 19.19 -23.56
CA THR A 371 -14.58 19.46 -24.75
C THR A 371 -15.55 20.64 -24.58
N THR A 372 -15.58 21.28 -23.41
CA THR A 372 -16.50 22.41 -23.13
C THR A 372 -15.82 23.74 -22.84
N SER A 373 -14.48 23.81 -22.85
CA SER A 373 -13.76 25.11 -22.83
C SER A 373 -13.55 25.66 -24.25
N ASP A 374 -14.66 26.00 -24.91
CA ASP A 374 -14.60 26.79 -26.14
C ASP A 374 -14.09 28.22 -25.83
N ASN A 375 -13.05 28.59 -26.59
CA ASN A 375 -12.54 29.93 -26.88
C ASN A 375 -11.30 30.42 -26.13
N VAL A 376 -10.14 29.77 -26.30
CA VAL A 376 -8.86 30.50 -26.55
C VAL A 376 -7.96 29.68 -27.49
N SER A 377 -7.86 30.14 -28.73
CA SER A 377 -6.81 29.95 -29.76
C SER A 377 -5.98 28.66 -29.79
N ILE A 378 -6.30 27.87 -30.81
CA ILE A 378 -5.48 26.90 -31.53
C ILE A 378 -4.06 27.44 -31.77
N ASN A 379 -3.05 26.72 -31.27
CA ASN A 379 -1.93 26.29 -32.10
C ASN A 379 -1.21 25.09 -31.50
N THR A 380 -1.23 23.99 -32.26
CA THR A 380 -0.24 22.90 -32.29
C THR A 380 0.06 22.16 -30.99
N MET A 381 -0.65 21.06 -30.75
CA MET A 381 -0.06 19.72 -30.59
C MET A 381 -1.18 18.67 -30.60
N THR A 382 -1.20 17.91 -31.69
CA THR A 382 -1.92 16.66 -31.87
C THR A 382 -1.40 15.61 -30.90
N SER A 383 -2.25 15.06 -30.03
CA SER A 383 -2.12 13.67 -29.58
C SER A 383 -3.44 13.15 -29.02
N SER A 384 -3.96 12.13 -29.68
CA SER A 384 -5.14 11.34 -29.38
C SER A 384 -4.93 10.40 -28.18
N SER A 385 -4.80 10.95 -26.97
CA SER A 385 -4.54 10.16 -25.76
C SER A 385 -5.80 9.73 -24.99
N SER A 386 -7.02 9.94 -25.53
CA SER A 386 -8.27 9.66 -24.78
C SER A 386 -8.85 8.24 -24.99
N SER A 387 -8.20 7.32 -25.73
CA SER A 387 -8.82 6.03 -26.07
C SER A 387 -8.65 4.93 -25.03
N THR A 388 -7.56 4.90 -24.25
CA THR A 388 -7.25 3.73 -23.42
C THR A 388 -8.01 3.72 -22.09
N LEU A 389 -8.27 4.90 -21.51
CA LEU A 389 -9.05 5.03 -20.28
C LEU A 389 -10.55 4.80 -20.51
N GLU A 390 -11.05 5.13 -21.69
CA GLU A 390 -12.44 4.82 -22.09
C GLU A 390 -12.71 3.31 -22.17
N LEU A 391 -11.71 2.52 -22.56
CA LEU A 391 -11.84 1.06 -22.57
C LEU A 391 -11.95 0.50 -21.15
N LEU A 392 -11.11 0.97 -20.21
CA LEU A 392 -11.22 0.59 -18.80
C LEU A 392 -12.58 0.98 -18.23
N LYS A 393 -13.05 2.20 -18.51
CA LYS A 393 -14.39 2.65 -18.13
C LYS A 393 -15.47 1.71 -18.69
N SER A 394 -15.44 1.40 -19.97
CA SER A 394 -16.43 0.52 -20.60
C SER A 394 -16.44 -0.86 -19.94
N SER A 395 -15.26 -1.48 -19.76
CA SER A 395 -15.14 -2.79 -19.13
C SER A 395 -15.65 -2.79 -17.68
N LEU A 396 -15.31 -1.76 -16.90
CA LEU A 396 -15.79 -1.59 -15.54
C LEU A 396 -17.30 -1.43 -15.50
N MET A 397 -17.85 -0.56 -16.34
CA MET A 397 -19.29 -0.29 -16.39
C MET A 397 -20.06 -1.55 -16.75
N ASP A 398 -19.63 -2.28 -17.79
CA ASP A 398 -20.24 -3.55 -18.19
C ASP A 398 -20.26 -4.54 -17.04
N TYR A 399 -19.15 -4.68 -16.30
CA TYR A 399 -19.09 -5.55 -15.12
C TYR A 399 -20.03 -5.12 -13.99
N LEU A 400 -20.14 -3.82 -13.73
CA LEU A 400 -21.05 -3.29 -12.71
C LEU A 400 -22.52 -3.51 -13.07
N LYS A 401 -22.88 -3.52 -14.37
CA LYS A 401 -24.26 -3.84 -14.78
C LYS A 401 -24.65 -5.25 -14.35
N TYR A 402 -23.76 -6.21 -14.53
CA TYR A 402 -23.98 -7.60 -14.11
C TYR A 402 -23.94 -7.78 -12.59
N SER A 403 -23.35 -6.84 -11.87
CA SER A 403 -23.20 -6.88 -10.40
C SER A 403 -24.22 -6.00 -9.66
N ILE A 404 -25.23 -5.46 -10.37
CA ILE A 404 -26.16 -4.47 -9.79
C ILE A 404 -26.97 -5.04 -8.63
N ASP A 405 -27.30 -6.32 -8.68
CA ASP A 405 -28.04 -7.03 -7.63
C ASP A 405 -27.19 -7.14 -6.36
N ASP A 406 -25.91 -7.50 -6.50
CA ASP A 406 -24.96 -7.59 -5.40
C ASP A 406 -24.72 -6.21 -4.75
N LEU A 407 -24.60 -5.16 -5.58
CA LEU A 407 -24.52 -3.78 -5.09
C LEU A 407 -25.78 -3.37 -4.32
N CYS A 408 -26.95 -3.78 -4.79
CA CYS A 408 -28.23 -3.54 -4.11
C CYS A 408 -28.32 -4.28 -2.76
N MET A 409 -27.75 -5.49 -2.66
CA MET A 409 -27.68 -6.22 -1.38
C MET A 409 -26.87 -5.46 -0.34
N GLY A 410 -25.80 -4.77 -0.74
CA GLY A 410 -25.00 -3.94 0.16
C GLY A 410 -25.75 -2.75 0.81
N LEU A 411 -26.90 -2.34 0.26
CA LEU A 411 -27.76 -1.32 0.87
C LEU A 411 -28.54 -1.86 2.09
N THR A 412 -28.76 -3.17 2.16
CA THR A 412 -29.48 -3.83 3.23
C THR A 412 -28.59 -4.02 4.46
N ASP A 413 -29.18 -4.06 5.66
CA ASP A 413 -28.42 -4.31 6.87
C ASP A 413 -28.20 -5.83 7.01
N ALA A 414 -26.93 -6.27 7.11
CA ALA A 414 -26.58 -7.70 7.20
C ALA A 414 -27.34 -8.46 8.30
N LYS A 415 -27.68 -7.78 9.40
CA LYS A 415 -28.43 -8.33 10.54
C LYS A 415 -29.91 -8.61 10.29
N SER A 416 -30.45 -8.22 9.14
CA SER A 416 -31.89 -8.37 8.85
C SER A 416 -32.27 -9.68 8.18
N ILE A 417 -31.29 -10.47 7.73
CA ILE A 417 -31.53 -11.69 6.95
C ILE A 417 -31.54 -12.94 7.85
N ASP A 418 -30.72 -13.00 8.91
CA ASP A 418 -30.55 -14.20 9.74
C ASP A 418 -31.65 -14.43 10.81
N HIS A 419 -32.62 -13.52 10.97
CA HIS A 419 -33.65 -13.61 12.03
C HIS A 419 -35.02 -14.11 11.55
N VAL A 420 -35.10 -14.84 10.43
CA VAL A 420 -36.38 -15.33 9.88
C VAL A 420 -36.60 -16.83 10.09
N GLU A 421 -35.63 -17.62 10.58
CA GLU A 421 -35.75 -19.09 10.56
C GLU A 421 -35.90 -19.85 11.90
N GLU A 422 -35.97 -19.23 13.08
CA GLU A 422 -36.00 -20.01 14.35
C GLU A 422 -37.09 -19.67 15.39
N ASP A 423 -38.23 -19.07 15.00
CA ASP A 423 -39.34 -18.80 15.95
C ASP A 423 -40.54 -19.79 15.84
N GLU A 424 -40.36 -21.00 15.29
CA GLU A 424 -41.43 -22.02 15.20
C GLU A 424 -41.34 -23.21 16.18
N GLU A 425 -40.39 -23.24 17.13
CA GLU A 425 -40.33 -24.31 18.15
C GLU A 425 -40.20 -23.80 19.60
N ASP A 426 -41.16 -23.00 20.07
CA ASP A 426 -41.35 -22.81 21.52
C ASP A 426 -42.85 -22.76 21.87
N LYS A 427 -43.46 -23.95 21.79
CA LYS A 427 -44.73 -24.25 22.44
C LYS A 427 -44.73 -25.70 22.92
N PHE A 428 -43.97 -26.02 23.97
CA PHE A 428 -44.33 -27.12 24.88
C PHE A 428 -43.43 -27.08 26.12
N TYR A 429 -43.92 -26.53 27.24
CA TYR A 429 -43.76 -27.00 28.63
C TYR A 429 -44.21 -25.88 29.59
N ASP A 430 -45.52 -25.68 29.70
CA ASP A 430 -46.17 -25.11 30.88
C ASP A 430 -46.84 -26.28 31.61
N ASP A 431 -46.11 -26.98 32.47
CA ASP A 431 -46.65 -27.68 33.64
C ASP A 431 -45.48 -28.16 34.50
N TYR A 432 -45.25 -27.46 35.62
CA TYR A 432 -44.80 -27.96 36.93
C TYR A 432 -44.33 -26.77 37.76
N GLN A 433 -45.32 -26.12 38.37
CA GLN A 433 -45.15 -25.28 39.55
C GLN A 433 -45.39 -26.16 40.79
N ASP A 434 -44.64 -25.85 41.86
CA ASP A 434 -44.70 -26.37 43.24
C ASP A 434 -43.96 -27.68 43.55
N PHE A 435 -42.83 -27.57 44.27
CA PHE A 435 -42.69 -28.09 45.64
C PHE A 435 -41.30 -27.74 46.27
N PHE A 436 -41.35 -27.00 47.40
CA PHE A 436 -40.49 -27.06 48.62
C PHE A 436 -39.10 -26.38 48.59
N GLU A 437 -38.94 -25.30 49.36
CA GLU A 437 -38.35 -25.18 50.73
C GLU A 437 -36.85 -24.85 50.61
N GLU A 438 -36.45 -23.62 50.92
CA GLU A 438 -35.87 -23.23 52.22
C GLU A 438 -34.72 -24.17 52.62
N ASP A 439 -33.48 -23.67 52.55
CA ASP A 439 -32.55 -23.73 53.68
C ASP A 439 -31.42 -22.70 53.48
N ASP A 440 -31.13 -22.04 54.59
CA ASP A 440 -30.07 -21.08 54.87
C ASP A 440 -28.67 -21.75 54.90
N ASP A 441 -27.67 -20.96 55.32
CA ASP A 441 -26.32 -21.34 55.76
C ASP A 441 -25.25 -21.39 54.65
N ASP A 442 -24.00 -20.99 54.85
CA ASP A 442 -23.26 -20.11 55.76
C ASP A 442 -21.83 -20.22 55.23
N GLU A 443 -21.07 -19.11 55.29
CA GLU A 443 -19.60 -19.11 55.43
C GLU A 443 -18.80 -19.83 54.28
N GLU A 444 -17.51 -19.70 54.03
CA GLU A 444 -16.34 -19.25 54.77
C GLU A 444 -15.23 -18.97 53.72
N ASP A 445 -14.27 -18.12 54.08
CA ASP A 445 -13.02 -17.85 53.38
C ASP A 445 -12.15 -19.11 53.24
N GLU A 446 -11.35 -19.25 52.17
CA GLU A 446 -9.99 -19.83 52.31
C GLU A 446 -9.02 -19.26 51.26
N GLU A 447 -7.97 -18.64 51.81
CA GLU A 447 -6.71 -18.32 51.18
C GLU A 447 -5.95 -19.60 50.80
N GLY A 448 -5.13 -19.54 49.74
CA GLY A 448 -4.29 -20.65 49.32
C GLY A 448 -3.12 -20.19 48.46
N GLU A 449 -2.16 -19.54 49.11
CA GLU A 449 -0.77 -19.44 48.64
C GLU A 449 -0.20 -20.85 48.42
N ASN A 450 0.59 -21.04 47.36
CA ASN A 450 1.72 -21.96 47.33
C ASN A 450 2.69 -21.51 46.24
N ASP A 451 3.74 -20.84 46.70
CA ASP A 451 5.06 -20.89 46.09
C ASP A 451 5.55 -22.36 46.05
N GLU A 452 6.31 -22.73 45.02
CA GLU A 452 7.56 -23.46 45.22
C GLU A 452 8.36 -23.52 43.91
N GLU A 453 9.59 -22.99 44.04
CA GLU A 453 10.72 -23.07 43.13
C GLU A 453 11.17 -24.53 42.94
N GLU A 454 11.71 -24.89 41.78
CA GLU A 454 12.81 -25.86 41.72
C GLU A 454 13.66 -25.62 40.45
N ASP A 455 14.88 -25.18 40.71
CA ASP A 455 16.04 -25.11 39.81
C ASP A 455 16.65 -26.51 39.56
N GLU A 456 17.64 -26.53 38.66
CA GLU A 456 18.62 -27.60 38.33
C GLU A 456 18.27 -28.50 37.14
N ASP A 457 19.15 -28.84 36.18
CA ASP A 457 20.49 -28.42 35.73
C ASP A 457 20.68 -29.19 34.38
N PRO A 458 21.53 -28.75 33.43
CA PRO A 458 21.58 -29.26 32.07
C PRO A 458 22.57 -30.43 31.91
N ASN A 459 22.58 -30.99 30.69
CA ASN A 459 23.46 -32.04 30.15
C ASN A 459 22.92 -33.47 30.21
N LYS A 460 22.35 -33.90 29.08
CA LYS A 460 22.67 -35.24 28.57
C LYS A 460 22.72 -35.26 27.05
N MET A 461 23.93 -35.49 26.59
CA MET A 461 24.35 -35.65 25.21
C MET A 461 24.31 -37.15 24.86
N ILE A 462 24.09 -37.44 23.56
CA ILE A 462 24.42 -38.67 22.81
C ILE A 462 23.46 -39.87 22.95
N VAL A 463 22.80 -40.28 21.85
CA VAL A 463 23.11 -41.49 21.03
C VAL A 463 22.02 -41.75 19.99
N ASN A 464 22.48 -41.86 18.73
CA ASN A 464 21.78 -42.28 17.52
C ASN A 464 21.02 -43.61 17.65
N ASN A 465 19.95 -43.78 16.85
CA ASN A 465 19.79 -44.98 16.01
C ASN A 465 18.75 -44.79 14.89
N HIS A 466 19.09 -45.36 13.73
CA HIS A 466 18.28 -45.65 12.53
C HIS A 466 16.96 -46.37 12.87
N THR A 467 15.87 -46.32 12.08
CA THR A 467 15.71 -46.84 10.70
C THR A 467 14.35 -46.39 10.09
N PRO A 468 14.07 -46.62 8.79
CA PRO A 468 13.09 -45.89 7.96
C PRO A 468 11.70 -46.57 7.89
N ILE A 469 10.67 -45.80 7.50
CA ILE A 469 9.36 -46.34 7.11
C ILE A 469 8.97 -45.86 5.71
N HIS A 470 8.43 -46.84 4.98
CA HIS A 470 8.03 -46.93 3.59
C HIS A 470 6.97 -45.93 3.08
N ASN A 471 7.14 -45.59 1.81
CA ASN A 471 6.17 -45.57 0.70
C ASN A 471 4.68 -45.78 1.02
N HIS A 472 3.85 -44.89 0.48
CA HIS A 472 2.65 -45.30 -0.25
C HIS A 472 2.36 -44.35 -1.43
N GLU A 473 2.76 -44.79 -2.62
CA GLU A 473 2.07 -44.45 -3.87
C GLU A 473 0.69 -45.11 -3.85
N CYS A 474 -0.34 -44.39 -4.30
CA CYS A 474 -1.57 -45.02 -4.78
C CYS A 474 -2.09 -44.28 -6.02
N ILE A 475 -1.76 -44.86 -7.17
CA ILE A 475 -2.41 -44.68 -8.46
C ILE A 475 -3.57 -45.70 -8.54
N HIS A 476 -4.76 -45.27 -8.95
CA HIS A 476 -5.75 -46.00 -9.79
C HIS A 476 -7.01 -45.10 -9.91
N SER A 477 -7.26 -44.41 -11.02
CA SER A 477 -7.79 -44.85 -12.34
C SER A 477 -9.27 -45.29 -12.35
N ASN A 478 -10.07 -44.47 -13.05
CA ASN A 478 -11.21 -44.79 -13.93
C ASN A 478 -12.48 -45.45 -13.38
N THR A 479 -13.64 -44.82 -13.66
CA THR A 479 -14.58 -45.34 -14.67
C THR A 479 -15.68 -44.34 -15.06
N HIS A 480 -15.84 -44.17 -16.37
CA HIS A 480 -17.02 -43.62 -17.05
C HIS A 480 -18.30 -44.43 -16.78
N LYS A 481 -19.47 -43.76 -16.75
CA LYS A 481 -20.59 -44.05 -17.68
C LYS A 481 -21.75 -43.03 -17.58
N HIS A 482 -22.22 -42.66 -18.78
CA HIS A 482 -23.44 -41.94 -19.15
C HIS A 482 -24.74 -42.42 -18.48
N ILE A 483 -25.74 -41.54 -18.35
CA ILE A 483 -27.01 -41.55 -19.14
C ILE A 483 -27.93 -40.36 -18.75
N ASN A 484 -28.28 -39.57 -19.77
CA ASN A 484 -29.51 -38.84 -20.11
C ASN A 484 -30.51 -38.27 -19.08
N SER A 485 -30.79 -36.98 -19.33
CA SER A 485 -32.10 -36.33 -19.56
C SER A 485 -33.26 -36.54 -18.59
N SER A 486 -33.78 -35.42 -18.09
CA SER A 486 -35.21 -35.09 -18.19
C SER A 486 -35.47 -33.61 -17.91
N TYR A 487 -36.06 -32.95 -18.89
CA TYR A 487 -36.83 -31.71 -18.77
C TYR A 487 -37.82 -31.78 -17.59
N ARG A 488 -37.92 -30.70 -16.81
CA ARG A 488 -39.22 -30.22 -16.32
C ARG A 488 -39.18 -28.71 -16.05
N ARG A 489 -39.85 -27.98 -16.96
CA ARG A 489 -40.55 -26.72 -16.67
C ARG A 489 -41.49 -26.94 -15.49
N SER A 490 -41.41 -26.07 -14.50
CA SER A 490 -42.46 -25.76 -13.53
C SER A 490 -42.20 -24.30 -13.20
N GLY A 491 -42.98 -23.34 -13.66
CA GLY A 491 -44.44 -23.27 -13.60
C GLY A 491 -44.74 -22.23 -12.52
N CYS A 492 -44.85 -20.96 -12.94
CA CYS A 492 -45.32 -19.86 -12.10
C CYS A 492 -46.70 -20.22 -11.54
N ASP A 493 -46.77 -20.46 -10.24
CA ASP A 493 -48.02 -20.37 -9.49
C ASP A 493 -47.82 -19.35 -8.36
N ILE A 494 -48.29 -18.14 -8.63
CA ILE A 494 -48.45 -17.03 -7.70
C ILE A 494 -49.55 -17.45 -6.70
N TYR A 495 -49.16 -17.87 -5.50
CA TYR A 495 -50.07 -17.91 -4.35
C TYR A 495 -49.91 -16.65 -3.51
N ASN A 496 -50.88 -15.76 -3.72
CA ASN A 496 -51.18 -14.58 -2.95
C ASN A 496 -51.58 -15.01 -1.52
N THR A 497 -50.61 -15.09 -0.61
CA THR A 497 -50.88 -15.26 0.84
C THR A 497 -50.44 -14.01 1.58
N ASN A 498 -51.42 -13.14 1.83
CA ASN A 498 -51.31 -12.00 2.73
C ASN A 498 -51.12 -12.48 4.19
N LYS A 499 -49.92 -12.93 4.54
CA LYS A 499 -49.47 -13.01 5.94
C LYS A 499 -48.93 -11.63 6.31
N LYS A 500 -49.67 -10.90 7.15
CA LYS A 500 -49.17 -9.67 7.80
C LYS A 500 -47.98 -10.03 8.69
N LEU A 501 -46.79 -10.02 8.11
CA LEU A 501 -45.54 -9.98 8.87
C LEU A 501 -45.52 -8.68 9.66
N ASN A 502 -45.48 -8.80 10.99
CA ASN A 502 -45.20 -7.68 11.88
C ASN A 502 -43.73 -7.28 11.66
N TYR A 503 -43.48 -6.48 10.63
CA TYR A 503 -42.19 -5.81 10.46
C TYR A 503 -42.00 -4.86 11.65
N LYS A 504 -41.28 -5.31 12.69
CA LYS A 504 -40.60 -4.37 13.60
C LYS A 504 -39.85 -3.41 12.68
N LYS A 505 -40.23 -2.13 12.68
CA LYS A 505 -39.62 -1.08 11.85
C LYS A 505 -38.12 -1.04 12.16
N LEU A 506 -37.33 -1.81 11.40
CA LEU A 506 -35.89 -1.68 11.33
C LEU A 506 -35.64 -0.26 10.80
N LYS A 507 -35.22 0.64 11.68
CA LYS A 507 -34.74 1.96 11.31
C LYS A 507 -33.37 1.79 10.66
N CYS A 508 -33.38 1.34 9.42
CA CYS A 508 -32.20 1.34 8.57
C CYS A 508 -31.81 2.81 8.33
N ARG A 509 -30.78 3.31 9.02
CA ARG A 509 -30.32 4.70 8.88
C ARG A 509 -29.53 4.85 7.57
N LEU A 510 -29.77 5.95 6.87
CA LEU A 510 -28.93 6.36 5.75
C LEU A 510 -27.57 6.81 6.27
N THR A 511 -26.51 6.08 5.92
CA THR A 511 -25.12 6.43 6.26
C THR A 511 -24.41 7.03 5.04
N VAL A 512 -23.25 7.66 5.26
CA VAL A 512 -22.39 8.18 4.17
C VAL A 512 -22.01 7.06 3.19
N ASN A 513 -21.71 5.85 3.70
CA ASN A 513 -21.38 4.69 2.86
C ASN A 513 -22.55 4.29 1.96
N LYS A 514 -23.77 4.26 2.50
CA LYS A 514 -24.98 3.96 1.70
C LYS A 514 -25.25 5.02 0.66
N ILE A 515 -24.95 6.29 0.95
CA ILE A 515 -25.00 7.37 -0.05
C ILE A 515 -23.98 7.13 -1.17
N GLY A 516 -22.75 6.74 -0.83
CA GLY A 516 -21.73 6.38 -1.81
C GLY A 516 -22.15 5.22 -2.71
N LEU A 517 -22.67 4.15 -2.10
CA LEU A 517 -23.19 2.99 -2.82
C LEU A 517 -24.38 3.33 -3.73
N LEU A 518 -25.29 4.18 -3.26
CA LEU A 518 -26.35 4.71 -4.13
C LEU A 518 -25.76 5.45 -5.31
N LYS A 519 -24.76 6.33 -5.11
CA LYS A 519 -24.12 7.04 -6.22
C LYS A 519 -23.52 6.07 -7.25
N ILE A 520 -22.87 4.99 -6.82
CA ILE A 520 -22.36 3.92 -7.71
C ILE A 520 -23.52 3.34 -8.52
N ILE A 521 -24.58 2.85 -7.86
CA ILE A 521 -25.76 2.26 -8.50
C ILE A 521 -26.35 3.23 -9.53
N ILE A 522 -26.46 4.51 -9.19
CA ILE A 522 -27.02 5.54 -10.07
C ILE A 522 -26.19 5.71 -11.34
N ILE A 523 -24.87 5.87 -11.18
CA ILE A 523 -23.94 5.99 -12.30
C ILE A 523 -24.04 4.74 -13.19
N THR A 524 -24.15 3.56 -12.58
CA THR A 524 -24.32 2.30 -13.30
C THR A 524 -25.60 2.25 -14.11
N LEU A 525 -26.74 2.65 -13.53
CA LEU A 525 -28.04 2.67 -14.22
C LEU A 525 -28.14 3.72 -15.33
N GLN A 526 -27.41 4.83 -15.24
CA GLN A 526 -27.36 5.84 -16.32
C GLN A 526 -26.86 5.27 -17.64
N GLU A 527 -26.01 4.24 -17.59
CA GLU A 527 -25.44 3.59 -18.77
C GLU A 527 -26.31 2.43 -19.29
N PHE A 528 -27.47 2.15 -18.68
CA PHE A 528 -28.34 1.06 -19.11
C PHE A 528 -29.06 1.38 -20.42
N LYS A 529 -29.09 0.39 -21.31
CA LYS A 529 -29.95 0.42 -22.50
C LYS A 529 -31.37 0.00 -22.09
N ARG A 530 -32.37 0.37 -22.90
CA ARG A 530 -33.79 0.01 -22.64
C ARG A 530 -34.02 -1.49 -22.46
N GLU A 531 -33.22 -2.32 -23.13
CA GLU A 531 -33.30 -3.78 -23.08
C GLU A 531 -32.78 -4.35 -21.75
N GLU A 532 -32.05 -3.55 -20.96
CA GLU A 532 -31.44 -3.93 -19.69
C GLU A 532 -32.31 -3.50 -18.49
N TYR A 533 -33.49 -2.90 -18.72
CA TYR A 533 -34.35 -2.36 -17.67
C TYR A 533 -35.03 -3.43 -16.81
N ASP A 534 -35.07 -4.68 -17.25
CA ASP A 534 -35.58 -5.79 -16.43
C ASP A 534 -34.73 -5.98 -15.15
N LEU A 535 -33.46 -5.58 -15.17
CA LEU A 535 -32.57 -5.60 -13.99
C LEU A 535 -32.97 -4.57 -12.92
N LEU A 536 -33.83 -3.59 -13.24
CA LEU A 536 -34.35 -2.61 -12.26
C LEU A 536 -35.32 -3.23 -11.26
N GLU A 537 -35.86 -4.42 -11.54
CA GLU A 537 -36.78 -5.13 -10.62
C GLU A 537 -36.10 -5.49 -9.30
N ASN A 538 -34.78 -5.68 -9.31
CA ASN A 538 -33.99 -6.09 -8.16
C ASN A 538 -33.58 -4.94 -7.23
N ILE A 539 -33.83 -3.68 -7.65
CA ILE A 539 -33.55 -2.51 -6.82
C ILE A 539 -34.51 -2.52 -5.61
N PRO A 540 -34.01 -2.32 -4.37
CA PRO A 540 -34.84 -2.32 -3.18
C PRO A 540 -35.66 -1.02 -3.06
N TRP A 541 -36.62 -0.82 -3.97
CA TRP A 541 -37.44 0.40 -4.10
C TRP A 541 -38.10 0.82 -2.78
N SER A 542 -38.57 -0.15 -2.00
CA SER A 542 -39.18 0.10 -0.70
C SER A 542 -38.20 0.73 0.29
N LEU A 543 -36.93 0.31 0.29
CA LEU A 543 -35.87 0.87 1.13
C LEU A 543 -35.55 2.31 0.71
N LEU A 544 -35.42 2.55 -0.60
CA LEU A 544 -35.11 3.88 -1.14
C LEU A 544 -36.22 4.89 -0.85
N VAL A 545 -37.48 4.49 -1.02
CA VAL A 545 -38.66 5.29 -0.67
C VAL A 545 -38.67 5.59 0.82
N ASN A 546 -38.37 4.60 1.67
CA ASN A 546 -38.29 4.81 3.12
C ASN A 546 -37.19 5.81 3.51
N TRP A 547 -36.01 5.75 2.88
CA TRP A 547 -34.95 6.73 3.16
C TRP A 547 -35.28 8.13 2.65
N PHE A 548 -35.94 8.24 1.49
CA PHE A 548 -36.41 9.52 0.95
C PHE A 548 -37.31 10.25 1.96
N PHE A 549 -38.29 9.55 2.54
CA PHE A 549 -39.19 10.15 3.53
C PHE A 549 -38.52 10.42 4.89
N GLN A 550 -37.44 9.70 5.22
CA GLN A 550 -36.67 9.97 6.44
C GLN A 550 -35.74 11.18 6.30
N ASN A 551 -35.24 11.47 5.10
CA ASN A 551 -34.31 12.57 4.82
C ASN A 551 -34.73 13.38 3.58
N PRO A 552 -35.87 14.11 3.64
CA PRO A 552 -36.43 14.82 2.48
C PRO A 552 -35.55 15.96 1.95
N SER A 553 -34.51 16.37 2.70
CA SER A 553 -33.58 17.45 2.32
C SER A 553 -32.32 16.97 1.59
N ASN A 554 -32.15 15.67 1.34
CA ASN A 554 -30.95 15.16 0.66
C ASN A 554 -31.15 15.15 -0.87
N ASN A 555 -30.37 15.96 -1.59
CA ASN A 555 -30.50 16.16 -3.04
C ASN A 555 -30.20 14.92 -3.89
N ILE A 556 -29.50 13.92 -3.35
CA ILE A 556 -29.14 12.70 -4.10
C ILE A 556 -30.38 11.92 -4.52
N TYR A 557 -31.46 11.98 -3.74
CA TYR A 557 -32.73 11.35 -4.09
C TYR A 557 -33.44 12.04 -5.25
N HIS A 558 -33.37 13.37 -5.34
CA HIS A 558 -33.93 14.09 -6.47
C HIS A 558 -33.20 13.75 -7.77
N ASN A 559 -31.87 13.59 -7.69
CA ASN A 559 -31.09 13.12 -8.83
C ASN A 559 -31.49 11.69 -9.23
N PHE A 560 -31.74 10.79 -8.25
CA PHE A 560 -32.19 9.43 -8.53
C PHE A 560 -33.59 9.36 -9.16
N LEU A 561 -34.55 10.10 -8.59
CA LEU A 561 -35.94 10.17 -9.06
C LEU A 561 -36.09 10.83 -10.43
N ASN A 562 -35.18 11.74 -10.81
CA ASN A 562 -35.18 12.35 -12.15
C ASN A 562 -34.59 11.43 -13.23
N LEU A 563 -33.89 10.38 -12.82
CA LEU A 563 -33.16 9.45 -13.67
C LEU A 563 -34.03 8.26 -14.12
N LEU A 564 -35.01 7.93 -13.27
CA LEU A 564 -36.11 7.01 -13.52
C LEU A 564 -37.27 7.74 -14.22
#